data_AF-A0A958ZVP7-F1
#
_entry.id   AF-A0A958ZVP7-F1
#
_cell.length_a   1.000
_cell.length_b   1.000
_cell.length_c   1.000
_cell.angle_alpha   90.00
_cell.angle_beta   90.00
_cell.angle_gamma   90.00
#
_symmetry.space_group_name_H-M   'P 1'
#
loop_
_entity.id
_entity.type
_entity.pdbx_description
1 polymer ?
#
loop_
_entity_poly.entity_id
_entity_poly.type
_entity_poly.pdbx_seq_one_letter_code
_entity_poly.pdbx_strand_id
1 'polypeptide(L)'
;MFRKYPSLFLLVTLIACTPQTSEEIDEKIMASLGEKYKQEFSEMADSFNTQTKEDTTHVAAYVGYAESQILLYVFGYVPRAESVEKARFAFEQARNLDPQNADVLRLSGIIHFLDWNWEEAEINFRQAIKQNPQDLSARHWYSLWLSAMGDFESAMAQSDTIMTMDTEDQFLVGRSSLLYFQYRFEEMKPLMLKNIEQNPEVPWGYDWLGMAYNGLGEHHDALETYFKAFELSDGTVEVGAGLGHALGQAGETKKAKQMADYYEEAARDHYLPPVQRSFIHLGIGEHDKALDLLEQAYNEHSWFLIFMQIEHWYDPIREEQRFIDMMQRMNFPK
;
A
#
# COMPACT_ATOMS: atom_id res chain seq x y z
N MET A 1 -0.13 16.26 -9.18
CA MET A 1 0.98 16.76 -10.02
C MET A 1 1.30 15.79 -11.14
N PHE A 2 0.30 15.35 -11.93
CA PHE A 2 0.55 14.49 -13.08
C PHE A 2 -0.40 14.90 -14.21
N ARG A 3 0.16 15.51 -15.25
CA ARG A 3 -0.53 15.69 -16.54
C ARG A 3 0.48 15.72 -17.68
N LYS A 4 0.04 15.07 -18.76
CA LYS A 4 0.45 15.13 -20.18
C LYS A 4 1.40 14.03 -20.62
N TYR A 5 0.89 13.10 -21.45
CA TYR A 5 1.24 12.96 -22.87
C TYR A 5 0.08 12.28 -23.65
N PRO A 6 -0.05 12.50 -24.98
CA PRO A 6 -1.23 12.11 -25.75
C PRO A 6 -1.21 10.64 -26.20
N SER A 7 -2.40 10.06 -26.24
CA SER A 7 -2.78 8.77 -26.81
C SER A 7 -2.20 8.52 -28.21
N LEU A 8 -1.49 7.40 -28.38
CA LEU A 8 -1.30 6.77 -29.68
C LEU A 8 -1.73 5.30 -29.60
N PHE A 9 -2.87 5.01 -30.22
CA PHE A 9 -3.37 3.66 -30.50
C PHE A 9 -2.29 2.82 -31.19
N LEU A 10 -2.03 1.62 -30.67
CA LEU A 10 -1.34 0.58 -31.44
C LEU A 10 -2.19 -0.70 -31.46
N LEU A 11 -2.58 -1.07 -32.68
CA LEU A 11 -3.33 -2.25 -33.05
C LEU A 11 -2.49 -3.50 -32.73
N VAL A 12 -2.89 -4.34 -31.78
CA VAL A 12 -2.24 -5.63 -31.54
C VAL A 12 -2.93 -6.71 -32.38
N THR A 13 -2.23 -7.17 -33.41
CA THR A 13 -2.55 -8.38 -34.16
C THR A 13 -2.41 -9.61 -33.27
N LEU A 14 -3.51 -10.37 -33.12
CA LEU A 14 -3.55 -11.71 -32.54
C LEU A 14 -2.56 -12.64 -33.26
N ILE A 15 -1.45 -12.96 -32.60
CA ILE A 15 -0.68 -14.17 -32.86
C ILE A 15 -0.91 -15.07 -31.65
N ALA A 16 -1.58 -16.19 -31.88
CA ALA A 16 -1.69 -17.26 -30.91
C ALA A 16 -0.28 -17.81 -30.63
N CYS A 17 0.30 -17.43 -29.50
CA CYS A 17 1.44 -18.10 -28.90
C CYS A 17 0.91 -19.01 -27.78
N THR A 18 1.32 -20.27 -27.84
CA THR A 18 1.24 -21.25 -26.75
C THR A 18 1.72 -20.65 -25.41
N PRO A 19 1.11 -20.97 -24.26
CA PRO A 19 1.56 -20.47 -22.97
C PRO A 19 2.89 -21.15 -22.63
N GLN A 20 3.97 -20.43 -22.86
CA GLN A 20 5.31 -20.85 -22.48
C GLN A 20 6.08 -19.63 -22.01
N THR A 21 5.70 -19.12 -20.84
CA THR A 21 6.52 -18.22 -20.06
C THR A 21 6.53 -18.75 -18.64
N SER A 22 7.44 -19.69 -18.37
CA SER A 22 7.97 -19.82 -17.01
C SER A 22 8.79 -18.55 -16.76
N GLU A 23 8.13 -17.43 -16.46
CA GLU A 23 8.84 -16.17 -16.19
C GLU A 23 9.79 -16.43 -15.03
N GLU A 24 11.09 -16.37 -15.32
CA GLU A 24 12.14 -16.49 -14.32
C GLU A 24 12.20 -15.17 -13.55
N ILE A 25 12.52 -15.25 -12.26
CA ILE A 25 12.70 -14.04 -11.45
C ILE A 25 13.96 -13.34 -11.96
N ASP A 26 13.81 -12.14 -12.50
CA ASP A 26 14.96 -11.33 -12.93
C ASP A 26 15.70 -10.82 -11.67
N GLU A 27 16.87 -11.41 -11.42
CA GLU A 27 17.73 -11.06 -10.28
C GLU A 27 18.18 -9.60 -10.29
N LYS A 28 18.27 -8.94 -11.46
CA LYS A 28 18.64 -7.52 -11.54
C LYS A 28 17.50 -6.63 -11.09
N ILE A 29 16.27 -6.95 -11.48
CA ILE A 29 15.07 -6.22 -11.02
C ILE A 29 14.92 -6.41 -9.51
N MET A 30 15.06 -7.65 -9.04
CA MET A 30 15.02 -7.97 -7.61
C MET A 30 16.10 -7.23 -6.79
N ALA A 31 17.29 -7.03 -7.37
CA ALA A 31 18.37 -6.28 -6.75
C ALA A 31 18.22 -4.76 -6.76
N SER A 32 17.27 -4.23 -7.53
CA SER A 32 17.00 -2.79 -7.56
C SER A 32 16.20 -2.32 -6.34
N LEU A 33 15.41 -3.20 -5.72
CA LEU A 33 14.64 -2.93 -4.49
C LEU A 33 13.76 -1.66 -4.58
N GLY A 34 13.31 -1.29 -5.78
CA GLY A 34 12.50 -0.11 -6.02
C GLY A 34 13.26 1.22 -5.91
N GLU A 35 14.58 1.22 -6.07
CA GLU A 35 15.42 2.43 -5.89
C GLU A 35 14.95 3.59 -6.79
N LYS A 36 14.47 3.32 -8.01
CA LYS A 36 13.85 4.34 -8.87
C LYS A 36 12.73 5.08 -8.15
N TYR A 37 11.75 4.36 -7.60
CA TYR A 37 10.59 4.96 -6.95
C TYR A 37 10.97 5.62 -5.62
N LYS A 38 11.88 5.00 -4.86
CA LYS A 38 12.44 5.61 -3.65
C LYS A 38 13.05 6.98 -3.95
N GLN A 39 13.79 7.10 -5.04
CA GLN A 39 14.36 8.37 -5.49
C GLN A 39 13.25 9.37 -5.86
N GLU A 40 12.25 8.97 -6.66
CA GLU A 40 11.12 9.83 -7.05
C GLU A 40 10.36 10.39 -5.83
N PHE A 41 10.04 9.54 -4.85
CA PHE A 41 9.38 9.98 -3.61
C PHE A 41 10.28 10.87 -2.73
N SER A 42 11.59 10.62 -2.72
CA SER A 42 12.56 11.44 -1.99
C SER A 42 12.67 12.84 -2.60
N GLU A 43 12.75 12.92 -3.94
CA GLU A 43 12.76 14.20 -4.67
C GLU A 43 11.47 14.99 -4.45
N MET A 44 10.32 14.31 -4.42
CA MET A 44 9.04 14.94 -4.08
C MET A 44 9.05 15.52 -2.66
N ALA A 45 9.55 14.76 -1.68
CA ALA A 45 9.68 15.25 -0.31
C ALA A 45 10.63 16.46 -0.23
N ASP A 46 11.78 16.42 -0.91
CA ASP A 46 12.74 17.51 -0.92
C ASP A 46 12.21 18.78 -1.59
N SER A 47 11.36 18.63 -2.62
CA SER A 47 10.67 19.76 -3.25
C SER A 47 9.77 20.49 -2.26
N PHE A 48 8.94 19.76 -1.50
CA PHE A 48 8.11 20.36 -0.45
C PHE A 48 8.94 20.95 0.69
N ASN A 49 9.98 20.24 1.14
CA ASN A 49 10.89 20.74 2.17
C ASN A 49 11.55 22.08 1.76
N THR A 50 11.94 22.22 0.49
CA THR A 50 12.48 23.47 -0.05
C THR A 50 11.45 24.60 0.07
N GLN A 51 10.20 24.36 -0.31
CA GLN A 51 9.12 25.34 -0.17
C GLN A 51 8.92 25.78 1.28
N THR A 52 9.03 24.87 2.26
CA THR A 52 8.93 25.24 3.69
C THR A 52 10.06 26.13 4.20
N LYS A 53 11.24 26.07 3.55
CA LYS A 53 12.40 26.93 3.88
C LYS A 53 12.29 28.30 3.22
N GLU A 54 11.67 28.37 2.04
CA GLU A 54 11.40 29.61 1.32
C GLU A 54 10.26 30.41 1.96
N ASP A 55 9.21 29.71 2.41
CA ASP A 55 8.07 30.29 3.12
C ASP A 55 7.66 29.43 4.32
N THR A 56 8.08 29.86 5.51
CA THR A 56 7.76 29.21 6.79
C THR A 56 6.28 29.30 7.19
N THR A 57 5.44 29.99 6.41
CA THR A 57 3.99 30.08 6.64
C THR A 57 3.17 29.24 5.65
N HIS A 58 3.84 28.52 4.74
CA HIS A 58 3.20 27.73 3.69
C HIS A 58 2.64 26.39 4.21
N VAL A 59 1.44 26.39 4.79
CA VAL A 59 0.78 25.20 5.38
C VAL A 59 0.79 23.99 4.43
N ALA A 60 0.38 24.17 3.17
CA ALA A 60 0.31 23.06 2.21
C ALA A 60 1.68 22.44 1.88
N ALA A 61 2.78 23.20 1.98
CA ALA A 61 4.13 22.66 1.77
C ALA A 61 4.54 21.76 2.95
N TYR A 62 4.21 22.15 4.19
CA TYR A 62 4.43 21.30 5.36
C TYR A 62 3.59 20.02 5.30
N VAL A 63 2.32 20.11 4.88
CA VAL A 63 1.47 18.92 4.67
C VAL A 63 2.10 18.03 3.59
N GLY A 64 2.42 18.57 2.42
CA GLY A 64 3.01 17.80 1.32
C GLY A 64 4.35 17.15 1.70
N TYR A 65 5.17 17.82 2.52
CA TYR A 65 6.41 17.24 3.04
C TYR A 65 6.11 16.06 3.98
N ALA A 66 5.18 16.22 4.94
CA ALA A 66 4.82 15.15 5.85
C ALA A 66 4.24 13.94 5.12
N GLU A 67 3.35 14.15 4.15
CA GLU A 67 2.74 13.07 3.39
C GLU A 67 3.78 12.32 2.54
N SER A 68 4.70 13.03 1.89
CA SER A 68 5.78 12.40 1.14
C SER A 68 6.67 11.53 2.04
N GLN A 69 6.96 11.99 3.26
CA GLN A 69 7.69 11.19 4.25
C GLN A 69 6.88 9.95 4.68
N ILE A 70 5.58 10.11 4.97
CA ILE A 70 4.72 8.96 5.28
C ILE A 70 4.71 7.94 4.14
N LEU A 71 4.63 8.37 2.88
CA LEU A 71 4.67 7.48 1.71
C LEU A 71 6.00 6.72 1.59
N LEU A 72 7.14 7.40 1.85
CA LEU A 72 8.45 6.74 1.87
C LEU A 72 8.50 5.59 2.88
N TYR A 73 7.88 5.76 4.04
CA TYR A 73 7.76 4.71 5.05
C TYR A 73 6.74 3.63 4.68
N VAL A 74 5.53 4.03 4.30
CA VAL A 74 4.40 3.12 4.03
C VAL A 74 4.69 2.17 2.88
N PHE A 75 5.32 2.65 1.80
CA PHE A 75 5.78 1.82 0.69
C PHE A 75 7.08 1.05 0.97
N GLY A 76 7.62 1.17 2.19
CA GLY A 76 8.72 0.32 2.65
C GLY A 76 10.12 0.77 2.21
N TYR A 77 10.29 1.98 1.68
CA TYR A 77 11.58 2.44 1.18
C TYR A 77 12.58 2.85 2.28
N VAL A 78 12.05 3.30 3.43
CA VAL A 78 12.84 3.73 4.59
C VAL A 78 12.15 3.29 5.90
N PRO A 79 12.92 3.06 6.98
CA PRO A 79 12.33 2.67 8.26
C PRO A 79 11.51 3.79 8.89
N ARG A 80 10.53 3.42 9.72
CA ARG A 80 9.64 4.34 10.44
C ARG A 80 10.39 5.49 11.10
N ALA A 81 11.46 5.17 11.83
CA ALA A 81 12.25 6.11 12.61
C ALA A 81 12.93 7.20 11.76
N GLU A 82 13.22 6.92 10.49
CA GLU A 82 13.87 7.90 9.61
C GLU A 82 12.88 8.93 9.03
N SER A 83 11.63 8.52 8.82
CA SER A 83 10.68 9.30 8.01
C SER A 83 9.47 9.82 8.80
N VAL A 84 8.90 9.01 9.70
CA VAL A 84 7.72 9.42 10.46
C VAL A 84 8.04 10.58 11.42
N GLU A 85 9.26 10.66 11.96
CA GLU A 85 9.66 11.80 12.80
C GLU A 85 9.78 13.10 12.00
N LYS A 86 10.24 13.03 10.73
CA LYS A 86 10.23 14.19 9.82
C LYS A 86 8.79 14.60 9.49
N ALA A 87 7.90 13.63 9.27
CA ALA A 87 6.49 13.89 9.05
C ALA A 87 5.81 14.57 10.25
N ARG A 88 6.09 14.10 11.47
CA ARG A 88 5.61 14.73 12.71
C ARG A 88 6.09 16.17 12.84
N PHE A 89 7.38 16.41 12.60
CA PHE A 89 7.90 17.77 12.68
C PHE A 89 7.15 18.72 11.73
N ALA A 90 6.95 18.31 10.47
CA ALA A 90 6.22 19.12 9.50
C ALA A 90 4.74 19.30 9.86
N PHE A 91 4.09 18.22 10.32
CA PHE A 91 2.73 18.26 10.84
C PHE A 91 2.58 19.29 11.96
N GLU A 92 3.51 19.30 12.93
CA GLU A 92 3.49 20.26 14.03
C GLU A 92 3.64 21.71 13.54
N GLN A 93 4.47 21.96 12.53
CA GLN A 93 4.54 23.30 11.91
C GLN A 93 3.21 23.67 11.24
N ALA A 94 2.63 22.78 10.43
CA ALA A 94 1.36 23.01 9.76
C ALA A 94 0.22 23.27 10.76
N ARG A 95 0.17 22.49 11.84
CA ARG A 95 -0.82 22.61 12.93
C ARG A 95 -0.70 23.93 13.68
N ASN A 96 0.50 24.41 13.94
CA ASN A 96 0.69 25.71 14.61
C ASN A 96 0.25 26.89 13.73
N LEU A 97 0.34 26.75 12.41
CA LEU A 97 -0.07 27.77 11.45
C LEU A 97 -1.59 27.78 11.24
N ASP A 98 -2.20 26.61 11.04
CA ASP A 98 -3.65 26.48 10.81
C ASP A 98 -4.19 25.14 11.35
N PRO A 99 -4.56 25.07 12.64
CA PRO A 99 -5.00 23.83 13.28
C PRO A 99 -6.41 23.38 12.85
N GLN A 100 -7.14 24.20 12.09
CA GLN A 100 -8.49 23.86 11.60
C GLN A 100 -8.52 23.60 10.10
N ASN A 101 -7.36 23.64 9.43
CA ASN A 101 -7.23 23.28 8.04
C ASN A 101 -7.61 21.80 7.83
N ALA A 102 -8.41 21.52 6.80
CA ALA A 102 -8.86 20.16 6.51
C ALA A 102 -7.70 19.19 6.21
N ASP A 103 -6.67 19.63 5.49
CA ASP A 103 -5.51 18.80 5.17
C ASP A 103 -4.66 18.51 6.42
N VAL A 104 -4.55 19.49 7.33
CA VAL A 104 -3.83 19.30 8.59
C VAL A 104 -4.59 18.33 9.51
N LEU A 105 -5.92 18.43 9.56
CA LEU A 105 -6.77 17.47 10.29
C LEU A 105 -6.67 16.07 9.68
N ARG A 106 -6.68 15.96 8.35
CA ARG A 106 -6.48 14.68 7.65
C ARG A 106 -5.12 14.07 8.00
N LEU A 107 -4.05 14.86 7.93
CA LEU A 107 -2.69 14.44 8.28
C LEU A 107 -2.57 14.02 9.76
N SER A 108 -3.23 14.75 10.67
CA SER A 108 -3.36 14.37 12.08
C SER A 108 -3.97 12.96 12.21
N GLY A 109 -5.07 12.71 11.48
CA GLY A 109 -5.71 11.39 11.43
C GLY A 109 -4.77 10.29 10.95
N ILE A 110 -4.01 10.53 9.87
CA ILE A 110 -3.03 9.57 9.33
C ILE A 110 -1.94 9.26 10.35
N ILE A 111 -1.39 10.28 11.03
CA ILE A 111 -0.34 10.09 12.05
C ILE A 111 -0.88 9.29 13.24
N HIS A 112 -2.08 9.60 13.72
CA HIS A 112 -2.71 8.82 14.78
C HIS A 112 -2.99 7.38 14.34
N PHE A 113 -3.39 7.17 13.09
CA PHE A 113 -3.63 5.83 12.55
C PHE A 113 -2.33 5.01 12.47
N LEU A 114 -1.24 5.64 12.01
CA LEU A 114 0.12 5.09 12.02
C LEU A 114 0.60 4.71 13.42
N ASP A 115 0.15 5.42 14.45
CA ASP A 115 0.49 5.21 15.87
C ASP A 115 -0.44 4.24 16.59
N TRP A 116 -1.42 3.66 15.88
CA TRP A 116 -2.46 2.82 16.48
C TRP A 116 -3.30 3.55 17.53
N ASN A 117 -3.37 4.89 17.43
CA ASN A 117 -4.25 5.74 18.21
C ASN A 117 -5.62 5.82 17.51
N TRP A 118 -6.35 4.70 17.55
CA TRP A 118 -7.54 4.47 16.72
C TRP A 118 -8.64 5.53 16.87
N GLU A 119 -8.98 5.90 18.11
CA GLU A 119 -10.04 6.87 18.40
C GLU A 119 -9.68 8.28 17.91
N GLU A 120 -8.44 8.72 18.17
CA GLU A 120 -7.95 10.03 17.71
C GLU A 120 -7.88 10.10 16.19
N ALA A 121 -7.52 9.00 15.52
CA ALA A 121 -7.52 8.93 14.06
C ALA A 121 -8.92 9.20 13.50
N GLU A 122 -9.96 8.51 14.01
CA GLU A 122 -11.34 8.74 13.57
C GLU A 122 -11.80 10.18 13.82
N ILE A 123 -11.55 10.73 15.02
CA ILE A 123 -11.96 12.09 15.37
C ILE A 123 -11.41 13.08 14.34
N ASN A 124 -10.12 12.96 14.02
CA ASN A 124 -9.44 13.85 13.08
C ASN A 124 -9.93 13.65 11.63
N PHE A 125 -10.13 12.41 11.16
CA PHE A 125 -10.70 12.16 9.83
C PHE A 125 -12.11 12.74 9.68
N ARG A 126 -12.97 12.55 10.69
CA ARG A 126 -14.33 13.12 10.70
C ARG A 126 -14.30 14.64 10.70
N GLN A 127 -13.39 15.25 11.46
CA GLN A 127 -13.21 16.71 11.48
C GLN A 127 -12.72 17.24 10.14
N ALA A 128 -11.78 16.55 9.48
CA ALA A 128 -11.29 16.91 8.16
C ALA A 128 -12.42 16.92 7.12
N ILE A 129 -13.22 15.85 7.07
CA ILE A 129 -14.40 15.75 6.16
C ILE A 129 -15.44 16.81 6.50
N LYS A 130 -15.65 17.13 7.78
CA LYS A 130 -16.56 18.20 8.19
C LYS A 130 -16.08 19.57 7.71
N GLN A 131 -14.78 19.85 7.77
CA GLN A 131 -14.21 21.12 7.33
C GLN A 131 -14.18 21.26 5.81
N ASN A 132 -13.85 20.17 5.10
CA ASN A 132 -13.93 20.12 3.66
C ASN A 132 -14.67 18.85 3.20
N PRO A 133 -15.99 18.92 3.01
CA PRO A 133 -16.77 17.78 2.52
C PRO A 133 -16.40 17.32 1.10
N GLN A 134 -15.63 18.12 0.35
CA GLN A 134 -15.16 17.82 -0.99
C GLN A 134 -13.75 17.20 -1.02
N ASP A 135 -13.12 17.04 0.13
CA ASP A 135 -11.83 16.35 0.23
C ASP A 135 -12.01 14.84 0.05
N LEU A 136 -11.74 14.37 -1.17
CA LEU A 136 -11.80 12.95 -1.51
C LEU A 136 -10.72 12.14 -0.77
N SER A 137 -9.55 12.73 -0.51
CA SER A 137 -8.48 12.08 0.23
C SER A 137 -8.86 11.87 1.69
N ALA A 138 -9.48 12.85 2.36
CA ALA A 138 -9.97 12.69 3.73
C ALA A 138 -11.02 11.57 3.83
N ARG A 139 -11.94 11.50 2.87
CA ARG A 139 -12.94 10.42 2.78
C ARG A 139 -12.29 9.07 2.56
N HIS A 140 -11.26 8.99 1.71
CA HIS A 140 -10.57 7.75 1.43
C HIS A 140 -9.84 7.24 2.67
N TRP A 141 -9.07 8.10 3.35
CA TRP A 141 -8.43 7.73 4.60
C TRP A 141 -9.43 7.29 5.68
N TYR A 142 -10.57 7.97 5.78
CA TYR A 142 -11.63 7.52 6.69
C TYR A 142 -12.21 6.16 6.30
N SER A 143 -12.38 5.88 5.00
CA SER A 143 -12.84 4.56 4.54
C SER A 143 -11.85 3.43 4.85
N LEU A 144 -10.54 3.70 4.78
CA LEU A 144 -9.51 2.75 5.19
C LEU A 144 -9.53 2.51 6.70
N TRP A 145 -9.68 3.57 7.50
CA TRP A 145 -9.85 3.44 8.95
C TRP A 145 -11.09 2.60 9.28
N LEU A 146 -12.24 2.91 8.68
CA LEU A 146 -13.49 2.16 8.89
C LEU A 146 -13.32 0.68 8.54
N SER A 147 -12.63 0.38 7.43
CA SER A 147 -12.34 -1.01 7.04
C SER A 147 -11.44 -1.71 8.05
N ALA A 148 -10.38 -1.05 8.54
CA ALA A 148 -9.50 -1.60 9.57
C ALA A 148 -10.24 -1.90 10.89
N MET A 149 -11.31 -1.16 11.18
CA MET A 149 -12.21 -1.41 12.31
C MET A 149 -13.31 -2.44 12.01
N GLY A 150 -13.37 -2.98 10.79
CA GLY A 150 -14.37 -3.95 10.35
C GLY A 150 -15.72 -3.36 9.92
N ASP A 151 -15.88 -2.02 9.93
CA ASP A 151 -17.09 -1.34 9.46
C ASP A 151 -17.05 -1.13 7.94
N PHE A 152 -17.16 -2.25 7.22
CA PHE A 152 -17.13 -2.26 5.76
C PHE A 152 -18.32 -1.52 5.12
N GLU A 153 -19.49 -1.52 5.77
CA GLU A 153 -20.68 -0.82 5.25
C GLU A 153 -20.42 0.69 5.19
N SER A 154 -19.98 1.29 6.29
CA SER A 154 -19.66 2.72 6.32
C SER A 154 -18.46 3.06 5.43
N ALA A 155 -17.45 2.19 5.38
CA ALA A 155 -16.29 2.38 4.50
C ALA A 155 -16.72 2.47 3.02
N MET A 156 -17.59 1.55 2.60
CA MET A 156 -18.12 1.50 1.24
C MET A 156 -19.01 2.71 0.94
N ALA A 157 -19.79 3.21 1.90
CA ALA A 157 -20.58 4.43 1.72
C ALA A 157 -19.70 5.69 1.49
N GLN A 158 -18.56 5.81 2.18
CA GLN A 158 -17.59 6.88 1.90
C GLN A 158 -17.02 6.74 0.49
N SER A 159 -16.68 5.52 0.10
CA SER A 159 -16.14 5.22 -1.23
C SER A 159 -17.15 5.44 -2.34
N ASP A 160 -18.43 5.10 -2.15
CA ASP A 160 -19.49 5.40 -3.11
C ASP A 160 -19.64 6.91 -3.30
N THR A 161 -19.54 7.69 -2.22
CA THR A 161 -19.51 9.15 -2.30
C THR A 161 -18.32 9.64 -3.13
N ILE A 162 -17.12 9.08 -2.89
CA ILE A 162 -15.93 9.40 -3.71
C ILE A 162 -16.19 9.11 -5.18
N MET A 163 -16.72 7.93 -5.53
CA MET A 163 -16.98 7.54 -6.92
C MET A 163 -18.02 8.42 -7.63
N THR A 164 -18.92 9.10 -6.89
CA THR A 164 -19.84 10.08 -7.49
C THR A 164 -19.19 11.44 -7.78
N MET A 165 -18.08 11.74 -7.11
CA MET A 165 -17.41 13.05 -7.14
C MET A 165 -16.13 13.01 -7.98
N ASP A 166 -15.46 11.85 -8.03
CA ASP A 166 -14.25 11.61 -8.78
C ASP A 166 -14.55 11.41 -10.27
N THR A 167 -14.53 12.51 -11.02
CA THR A 167 -14.78 12.49 -12.47
C THR A 167 -13.59 12.02 -13.30
N GLU A 168 -12.41 11.88 -12.69
CA GLU A 168 -11.15 11.52 -13.36
C GLU A 168 -10.67 10.11 -13.00
N ASP A 169 -11.45 9.34 -12.25
CA ASP A 169 -11.13 7.97 -11.84
C ASP A 169 -9.81 7.85 -11.05
N GLN A 170 -9.42 8.90 -10.32
CA GLN A 170 -8.20 8.93 -9.50
C GLN A 170 -8.26 7.97 -8.31
N PHE A 171 -9.46 7.58 -7.87
CA PHE A 171 -9.69 6.72 -6.69
C PHE A 171 -10.08 5.28 -7.03
N LEU A 172 -9.88 4.81 -8.27
CA LEU A 172 -10.12 3.40 -8.61
C LEU A 172 -9.35 2.43 -7.70
N VAL A 173 -8.07 2.71 -7.44
CA VAL A 173 -7.26 1.91 -6.51
C VAL A 173 -7.82 1.97 -5.09
N GLY A 174 -8.23 3.16 -4.65
CA GLY A 174 -8.83 3.35 -3.34
C GLY A 174 -10.16 2.62 -3.16
N ARG A 175 -10.95 2.43 -4.23
CA ARG A 175 -12.15 1.56 -4.21
C ARG A 175 -11.76 0.09 -4.18
N SER A 176 -10.78 -0.30 -5.00
CA SER A 176 -10.31 -1.67 -5.11
C SER A 176 -9.75 -2.20 -3.80
N SER A 177 -9.04 -1.39 -3.01
CA SER A 177 -8.54 -1.83 -1.70
C SER A 177 -9.66 -2.20 -0.72
N LEU A 178 -10.78 -1.47 -0.74
CA LEU A 178 -11.94 -1.81 0.10
C LEU A 178 -12.63 -3.10 -0.37
N LEU A 179 -12.72 -3.31 -1.69
CA LEU A 179 -13.27 -4.53 -2.27
C LEU A 179 -12.39 -5.75 -1.94
N TYR A 180 -11.07 -5.56 -1.98
CA TYR A 180 -10.07 -6.56 -1.61
C TYR A 180 -10.27 -7.07 -0.18
N PHE A 181 -10.38 -6.17 0.80
CA PHE A 181 -10.60 -6.55 2.21
C PHE A 181 -11.95 -7.25 2.46
N GLN A 182 -12.88 -7.19 1.50
CA GLN A 182 -14.18 -7.86 1.55
C GLN A 182 -14.25 -9.12 0.67
N TYR A 183 -13.12 -9.58 0.10
CA TYR A 183 -13.06 -10.71 -0.84
C TYR A 183 -13.89 -10.49 -2.12
N ARG A 184 -14.18 -9.24 -2.49
CA ARG A 184 -15.01 -8.87 -3.65
C ARG A 184 -14.16 -8.72 -4.90
N PHE A 185 -13.34 -9.73 -5.19
CA PHE A 185 -12.34 -9.71 -6.26
C PHE A 185 -12.96 -9.60 -7.67
N GLU A 186 -14.13 -10.19 -7.90
CA GLU A 186 -14.83 -10.06 -9.18
C GLU A 186 -15.26 -8.62 -9.50
N GLU A 187 -15.61 -7.84 -8.48
CA GLU A 187 -15.95 -6.42 -8.64
C GLU A 187 -14.71 -5.55 -8.76
N MET A 188 -13.60 -5.98 -8.14
CA MET A 188 -12.31 -5.28 -8.15
C MET A 188 -11.62 -5.36 -9.52
N LYS A 189 -11.62 -6.54 -10.16
CA LYS A 189 -10.98 -6.80 -11.46
C LYS A 189 -11.29 -5.75 -12.55
N PRO A 190 -12.56 -5.42 -12.87
CA PRO A 190 -12.86 -4.43 -13.90
C PRO A 190 -12.38 -3.01 -13.56
N LEU A 191 -12.28 -2.64 -12.28
CA LEU A 191 -11.75 -1.34 -11.87
C LEU A 191 -10.24 -1.25 -12.13
N MET A 192 -9.50 -2.32 -11.87
CA MET A 192 -8.05 -2.36 -12.08
C MET A 192 -7.69 -2.45 -13.56
N LEU A 193 -8.48 -3.19 -14.36
CA LEU A 193 -8.35 -3.16 -15.81
C LEU A 193 -8.54 -1.73 -16.38
N LYS A 194 -9.55 -1.00 -15.90
CA LYS A 194 -9.76 0.41 -16.27
C LYS A 194 -8.59 1.31 -15.84
N ASN A 195 -8.04 1.10 -14.63
CA ASN A 195 -6.90 1.86 -14.14
C ASN A 195 -5.64 1.64 -15.00
N ILE A 196 -5.37 0.39 -15.40
CA ILE A 196 -4.27 0.01 -16.29
C ILE A 196 -4.47 0.62 -17.69
N GLU A 197 -5.68 0.62 -18.23
CA GLU A 197 -5.97 1.28 -19.52
C GLU A 197 -5.60 2.78 -19.50
N GLN A 198 -5.85 3.44 -18.37
CA GLN A 198 -5.50 4.86 -18.18
C GLN A 198 -4.01 5.08 -17.91
N ASN A 199 -3.34 4.13 -17.25
CA ASN A 199 -1.97 4.26 -16.75
C ASN A 199 -1.13 2.98 -16.98
N PRO A 200 -0.86 2.60 -18.24
CA PRO A 200 -0.30 1.28 -18.58
C PRO A 200 1.15 1.07 -18.11
N GLU A 201 1.86 2.13 -17.75
CA GLU A 201 3.25 2.11 -17.27
C GLU A 201 3.36 2.28 -15.74
N VAL A 202 2.24 2.36 -15.03
CA VAL A 202 2.22 2.47 -13.56
C VAL A 202 2.01 1.09 -12.95
N PRO A 203 2.91 0.60 -12.07
CA PRO A 203 2.89 -0.78 -11.57
C PRO A 203 1.67 -1.10 -10.70
N TRP A 204 1.15 -0.14 -9.94
CA TRP A 204 0.16 -0.39 -8.89
C TRP A 204 -1.17 -0.95 -9.42
N GLY A 205 -1.60 -0.54 -10.62
CA GLY A 205 -2.80 -1.12 -11.24
C GLY A 205 -2.65 -2.61 -11.51
N TYR A 206 -1.45 -3.04 -11.95
CA TYR A 206 -1.13 -4.45 -12.15
C TYR A 206 -1.01 -5.19 -10.81
N ASP A 207 -0.36 -4.61 -9.81
CA ASP A 207 -0.23 -5.22 -8.48
C ASP A 207 -1.60 -5.56 -7.87
N TRP A 208 -2.51 -4.60 -7.82
CA TRP A 208 -3.88 -4.82 -7.36
C TRP A 208 -4.66 -5.80 -8.25
N LEU A 209 -4.47 -5.78 -9.57
CA LEU A 209 -5.08 -6.79 -10.45
C LEU A 209 -4.54 -8.20 -10.17
N GLY A 210 -3.24 -8.33 -9.89
CA GLY A 210 -2.61 -9.58 -9.46
C GLY A 210 -3.19 -10.11 -8.16
N MET A 211 -3.43 -9.22 -7.17
CA MET A 211 -4.13 -9.55 -5.94
C MET A 211 -5.56 -10.08 -6.20
N ALA A 212 -6.30 -9.43 -7.11
CA ALA A 212 -7.64 -9.87 -7.47
C ALA A 212 -7.64 -11.26 -8.13
N TYR A 213 -6.77 -11.49 -9.12
CA TYR A 213 -6.63 -12.80 -9.76
C TYR A 213 -6.24 -13.89 -8.76
N ASN A 214 -5.30 -13.58 -7.87
CA ASN A 214 -4.85 -14.52 -6.85
C ASN A 214 -5.97 -14.88 -5.87
N GLY A 215 -6.78 -13.90 -5.43
CA GLY A 215 -7.95 -14.12 -4.59
C GLY A 215 -9.07 -14.94 -5.26
N LEU A 216 -9.14 -14.92 -6.60
CA LEU A 216 -10.04 -15.76 -7.40
C LEU A 216 -9.49 -17.17 -7.67
N GLY A 217 -8.23 -17.45 -7.28
CA GLY A 217 -7.54 -18.70 -7.64
C GLY A 217 -7.13 -18.77 -9.12
N GLU A 218 -7.19 -17.64 -9.84
CA GLU A 218 -6.76 -17.49 -11.23
C GLU A 218 -5.22 -17.36 -11.29
N HIS A 219 -4.51 -18.38 -10.79
CA HIS A 219 -3.06 -18.30 -10.50
C HIS A 219 -2.18 -17.98 -11.72
N HIS A 220 -2.56 -18.45 -12.91
CA HIS A 220 -1.82 -18.13 -14.14
C HIS A 220 -1.84 -16.61 -14.42
N ASP A 221 -3.04 -16.03 -14.43
CA ASP A 221 -3.24 -14.62 -14.73
C ASP A 221 -2.69 -13.74 -13.60
N ALA A 222 -2.76 -14.21 -12.36
CA ALA A 222 -2.10 -13.57 -11.22
C ALA A 222 -0.60 -13.45 -11.44
N LEU A 223 0.08 -14.55 -11.78
CA LEU A 223 1.53 -14.55 -11.97
C LEU A 223 1.94 -13.66 -13.14
N GLU A 224 1.31 -13.79 -14.31
CA GLU A 224 1.59 -12.92 -15.47
C GLU A 224 1.44 -11.44 -15.10
N THR A 225 0.38 -11.10 -14.37
CA THR A 225 0.12 -9.72 -13.93
C THR A 225 1.16 -9.24 -12.91
N TYR A 226 1.53 -10.07 -11.93
CA TYR A 226 2.52 -9.72 -10.92
C TYR A 226 3.92 -9.58 -11.49
N PHE A 227 4.34 -10.42 -12.44
CA PHE A 227 5.63 -10.25 -13.10
C PHE A 227 5.67 -8.93 -13.87
N LYS A 228 4.58 -8.54 -14.52
CA LYS A 228 4.49 -7.22 -15.15
C LYS A 228 4.57 -6.08 -14.12
N ALA A 229 3.86 -6.20 -13.01
CA ALA A 229 3.95 -5.24 -11.92
C ALA A 229 5.38 -5.15 -11.37
N PHE A 230 6.05 -6.29 -11.19
CA PHE A 230 7.39 -6.39 -10.63
C PHE A 230 8.41 -5.69 -11.52
N GLU A 231 8.34 -5.91 -12.84
CA GLU A 231 9.15 -5.22 -13.84
C GLU A 231 8.93 -3.69 -13.79
N LEU A 232 7.68 -3.24 -13.86
CA LEU A 232 7.35 -1.81 -13.88
C LEU A 232 7.70 -1.11 -12.56
N SER A 233 7.60 -1.84 -11.44
CA SER A 233 7.87 -1.33 -10.10
C SER A 233 9.35 -1.23 -9.75
N ASP A 234 10.25 -1.59 -10.69
CA ASP A 234 11.68 -1.66 -10.40
C ASP A 234 11.99 -2.59 -9.22
N GLY A 235 11.22 -3.68 -9.09
CA GLY A 235 11.40 -4.67 -8.05
C GLY A 235 11.13 -4.18 -6.63
N THR A 236 10.17 -3.26 -6.43
CA THR A 236 9.74 -2.85 -5.09
C THR A 236 9.44 -4.06 -4.20
N VAL A 237 9.78 -3.96 -2.91
CA VAL A 237 9.56 -5.05 -1.95
C VAL A 237 8.09 -5.40 -1.79
N GLU A 238 7.20 -4.40 -1.90
CA GLU A 238 5.75 -4.59 -1.86
C GLU A 238 5.26 -5.53 -2.98
N VAL A 239 5.56 -5.21 -4.24
CA VAL A 239 5.17 -6.03 -5.39
C VAL A 239 5.91 -7.37 -5.38
N GLY A 240 7.17 -7.37 -4.97
CA GLY A 240 7.96 -8.59 -4.80
C GLY A 240 7.36 -9.55 -3.76
N ALA A 241 6.80 -9.01 -2.67
CA ALA A 241 6.09 -9.80 -1.68
C ALA A 241 4.77 -10.37 -2.22
N GLY A 242 4.00 -9.58 -2.98
CA GLY A 242 2.81 -10.04 -3.68
C GLY A 242 3.10 -11.16 -4.67
N LEU A 243 4.13 -10.99 -5.51
CA LEU A 243 4.60 -12.01 -6.45
C LEU A 243 5.09 -13.27 -5.71
N GLY A 244 5.88 -13.12 -4.65
CA GLY A 244 6.37 -14.25 -3.85
C GLY A 244 5.25 -15.03 -3.18
N HIS A 245 4.25 -14.33 -2.64
CA HIS A 245 3.04 -14.95 -2.08
C HIS A 245 2.24 -15.70 -3.17
N ALA A 246 2.00 -15.07 -4.33
CA ALA A 246 1.28 -15.69 -5.44
C ALA A 246 2.01 -16.92 -6.02
N LEU A 247 3.35 -16.87 -6.13
CA LEU A 247 4.17 -18.03 -6.51
C LEU A 247 3.99 -19.20 -5.53
N GLY A 248 3.95 -18.91 -4.23
CA GLY A 248 3.68 -19.91 -3.20
C GLY A 248 2.32 -20.58 -3.38
N GLN A 249 1.27 -19.78 -3.53
CA GLN A 249 -0.11 -20.27 -3.71
C GLN A 249 -0.32 -21.02 -5.04
N ALA A 250 0.39 -20.62 -6.10
CA ALA A 250 0.40 -21.31 -7.39
C ALA A 250 1.17 -22.66 -7.36
N GLY A 251 1.86 -22.99 -6.27
CA GLY A 251 2.68 -24.20 -6.15
C GLY A 251 4.10 -24.06 -6.73
N GLU A 252 4.50 -22.86 -7.16
CA GLU A 252 5.85 -22.51 -7.62
C GLU A 252 6.81 -22.29 -6.43
N THR A 253 6.77 -23.20 -5.45
CA THR A 253 7.43 -23.08 -4.14
C THR A 253 8.94 -22.85 -4.25
N LYS A 254 9.61 -23.37 -5.28
CA LYS A 254 11.05 -23.15 -5.50
C LYS A 254 11.35 -21.68 -5.79
N LYS A 255 10.55 -21.03 -6.64
CA LYS A 255 10.70 -19.62 -7.01
C LYS A 255 10.32 -18.71 -5.83
N ALA A 256 9.21 -19.00 -5.16
CA ALA A 256 8.81 -18.28 -3.96
C ALA A 256 9.90 -18.34 -2.88
N LYS A 257 10.50 -19.52 -2.67
CA LYS A 257 11.61 -19.70 -1.73
C LYS A 257 12.88 -18.96 -2.16
N GLN A 258 13.19 -18.92 -3.45
CA GLN A 258 14.31 -18.12 -3.96
C GLN A 258 14.13 -16.63 -3.62
N MET A 259 12.92 -16.07 -3.81
CA MET A 259 12.63 -14.69 -3.44
C MET A 259 12.70 -14.45 -1.93
N ALA A 260 12.13 -15.36 -1.13
CA ALA A 260 12.19 -15.27 0.33
C ALA A 260 13.64 -15.27 0.83
N ASP A 261 14.45 -16.22 0.36
CA ASP A 261 15.86 -16.33 0.77
C ASP A 261 16.66 -15.09 0.32
N TYR A 262 16.36 -14.53 -0.86
CA TYR A 262 16.97 -13.29 -1.32
C TYR A 262 16.63 -12.11 -0.41
N TYR A 263 15.34 -11.87 -0.12
CA TYR A 263 14.95 -10.74 0.72
C TYR A 263 15.42 -10.88 2.17
N GLU A 264 15.51 -12.09 2.71
CA GLU A 264 16.09 -12.30 4.04
C GLU A 264 17.59 -12.03 4.08
N GLU A 265 18.32 -12.33 3.00
CA GLU A 265 19.74 -11.95 2.90
C GLU A 265 19.89 -10.44 2.73
N ALA A 266 19.13 -9.82 1.81
CA ALA A 266 19.18 -8.39 1.54
C ALA A 266 18.78 -7.54 2.75
N ALA A 267 17.86 -8.03 3.59
CA ALA A 267 17.42 -7.38 4.83
C ALA A 267 18.52 -7.26 5.90
N ARG A 268 19.66 -7.92 5.73
CA ARG A 268 20.82 -7.76 6.63
C ARG A 268 21.53 -6.41 6.45
N ASP A 269 21.53 -5.90 5.22
CA ASP A 269 22.23 -4.67 4.83
C ASP A 269 21.28 -3.54 4.42
N HIS A 270 20.01 -3.86 4.13
CA HIS A 270 18.98 -2.90 3.70
C HIS A 270 17.76 -3.00 4.61
N TYR A 271 17.05 -1.89 4.80
CA TYR A 271 15.72 -1.95 5.41
C TYR A 271 14.74 -2.53 4.39
N LEU A 272 14.14 -3.68 4.72
CA LEU A 272 13.04 -4.30 3.99
C LEU A 272 11.93 -4.63 5.00
N PRO A 273 10.68 -4.14 4.82
CA PRO A 273 9.62 -4.31 5.80
C PRO A 273 9.42 -5.79 6.19
N PRO A 274 9.52 -6.15 7.48
CA PRO A 274 9.30 -7.51 7.95
C PRO A 274 7.92 -8.05 7.55
N VAL A 275 6.88 -7.21 7.54
CA VAL A 275 5.52 -7.61 7.16
C VAL A 275 5.43 -8.08 5.70
N GLN A 276 6.08 -7.37 4.77
CA GLN A 276 6.10 -7.75 3.35
C GLN A 276 6.86 -9.07 3.15
N ARG A 277 7.99 -9.24 3.84
CA ARG A 277 8.72 -10.53 3.84
C ARG A 277 7.88 -11.67 4.42
N SER A 278 7.09 -11.40 5.46
CA SER A 278 6.21 -12.40 6.08
C SER A 278 5.17 -12.94 5.10
N PHE A 279 4.67 -12.12 4.17
CA PHE A 279 3.69 -12.54 3.17
C PHE A 279 4.23 -13.61 2.23
N ILE A 280 5.51 -13.55 1.86
CA ILE A 280 6.13 -14.61 1.04
C ILE A 280 6.15 -15.92 1.82
N HIS A 281 6.53 -15.88 3.10
CA HIS A 281 6.54 -17.04 3.99
C HIS A 281 5.13 -17.63 4.20
N LEU A 282 4.10 -16.78 4.27
CA LEU A 282 2.69 -17.23 4.32
C LEU A 282 2.29 -17.95 3.03
N GLY A 283 2.64 -17.41 1.87
CA GLY A 283 2.34 -18.04 0.58
C GLY A 283 2.98 -19.43 0.39
N ILE A 284 4.16 -19.67 0.99
CA ILE A 284 4.83 -20.98 0.96
C ILE A 284 4.48 -21.92 2.12
N GLY A 285 3.70 -21.44 3.11
CA GLY A 285 3.31 -22.22 4.30
C GLY A 285 4.34 -22.27 5.43
N GLU A 286 5.34 -21.38 5.45
CA GLU A 286 6.34 -21.28 6.54
C GLU A 286 5.81 -20.39 7.68
N HIS A 287 4.74 -20.83 8.34
CA HIS A 287 3.98 -20.02 9.32
C HIS A 287 4.81 -19.52 10.51
N ASP A 288 5.71 -20.34 11.07
CA ASP A 288 6.55 -19.94 12.21
C ASP A 288 7.45 -18.74 11.86
N LYS A 289 8.06 -18.75 10.65
CA LYS A 289 8.89 -17.63 10.19
C LYS A 289 8.06 -16.38 9.92
N ALA A 290 6.88 -16.56 9.32
CA ALA A 290 5.95 -15.44 9.12
C ALA A 290 5.60 -14.78 10.47
N LEU A 291 5.27 -15.58 11.49
CA LEU A 291 4.99 -15.07 12.84
C LEU A 291 6.20 -14.37 13.48
N ASP A 292 7.42 -14.85 13.27
CA ASP A 292 8.65 -14.18 13.74
C ASP A 292 8.83 -12.80 13.09
N LEU A 293 8.57 -12.70 11.78
CA LEU A 293 8.63 -11.45 11.04
C LEU A 293 7.50 -10.49 11.44
N LEU A 294 6.30 -11.00 11.72
CA LEU A 294 5.20 -10.18 12.19
C LEU A 294 5.44 -9.61 13.60
N GLU A 295 6.10 -10.35 14.50
CA GLU A 295 6.55 -9.78 15.79
C GLU A 295 7.58 -8.66 15.57
N GLN A 296 8.47 -8.79 14.60
CA GLN A 296 9.38 -7.69 14.22
C GLN A 296 8.58 -6.49 13.69
N ALA A 297 7.62 -6.72 12.80
CA ALA A 297 6.72 -5.70 12.28
C ALA A 297 5.92 -4.99 13.40
N TYR A 298 5.51 -5.72 14.43
CA TYR A 298 4.83 -5.16 15.59
C TYR A 298 5.74 -4.20 16.35
N ASN A 299 6.99 -4.60 16.61
CA ASN A 299 7.94 -3.77 17.35
C ASN A 299 8.27 -2.46 16.63
N GLU A 300 8.31 -2.45 15.29
CA GLU A 300 8.52 -1.24 14.50
C GLU A 300 7.24 -0.42 14.23
N HIS A 301 6.08 -0.84 14.74
CA HIS A 301 4.77 -0.25 14.46
C HIS A 301 4.46 -0.17 12.96
N SER A 302 4.63 -1.32 12.28
CA SER A 302 4.48 -1.43 10.83
C SER A 302 3.11 -0.98 10.35
N TRP A 303 3.07 -0.22 9.25
CA TRP A 303 1.84 0.29 8.64
C TRP A 303 0.84 -0.82 8.32
N PHE A 304 1.30 -1.92 7.71
CA PHE A 304 0.40 -2.98 7.24
C PHE A 304 -0.32 -3.73 8.36
N LEU A 305 0.20 -3.69 9.61
CA LEU A 305 -0.47 -4.33 10.75
C LEU A 305 -1.78 -3.63 11.13
N ILE A 306 -2.00 -2.39 10.68
CA ILE A 306 -3.29 -1.71 10.84
C ILE A 306 -4.44 -2.52 10.24
N PHE A 307 -4.19 -3.28 9.17
CA PHE A 307 -5.19 -4.11 8.50
C PHE A 307 -5.19 -5.56 8.98
N MET A 308 -4.49 -5.89 10.08
CA MET A 308 -4.30 -7.27 10.55
C MET A 308 -5.60 -8.05 10.79
N GLN A 309 -6.68 -7.36 11.21
CA GLN A 309 -7.98 -7.99 11.42
C GLN A 309 -8.65 -8.44 10.11
N ILE A 310 -8.35 -7.78 8.99
CA ILE A 310 -9.08 -7.89 7.72
C ILE A 310 -8.22 -8.40 6.56
N GLU A 311 -6.89 -8.37 6.70
CA GLU A 311 -5.95 -8.85 5.70
C GLU A 311 -6.01 -10.38 5.65
N HIS A 312 -6.57 -10.90 4.56
CA HIS A 312 -6.80 -12.32 4.34
C HIS A 312 -5.55 -13.16 4.12
N TRP A 313 -4.39 -12.56 3.80
CA TRP A 313 -3.12 -13.30 3.75
C TRP A 313 -2.74 -13.87 5.13
N TYR A 314 -3.31 -13.36 6.22
CA TYR A 314 -3.15 -13.93 7.56
C TYR A 314 -4.09 -15.09 7.88
N ASP A 315 -5.07 -15.41 7.04
CA ASP A 315 -6.05 -16.48 7.29
C ASP A 315 -5.43 -17.82 7.73
N PRO A 316 -4.32 -18.30 7.14
CA PRO A 316 -3.69 -19.56 7.55
C PRO A 316 -3.15 -19.58 8.98
N ILE A 317 -2.97 -18.41 9.60
CA ILE A 317 -2.38 -18.26 10.94
C ILE A 317 -3.31 -17.57 11.95
N ARG A 318 -4.58 -17.30 11.60
CA ARG A 318 -5.52 -16.59 12.49
C ARG A 318 -5.78 -17.31 13.81
N GLU A 319 -5.73 -18.64 13.81
CA GLU A 319 -5.97 -19.48 14.99
C GLU A 319 -4.70 -19.71 15.82
N GLU A 320 -3.53 -19.27 15.33
CA GLU A 320 -2.27 -19.39 16.06
C GLU A 320 -2.24 -18.45 17.26
N GLN A 321 -1.90 -18.98 18.44
CA GLN A 321 -1.92 -18.21 19.68
C GLN A 321 -1.04 -16.94 19.61
N ARG A 322 0.12 -17.04 18.94
CA ARG A 322 1.04 -15.90 18.73
C ARG A 322 0.36 -14.76 17.94
N PHE A 323 -0.42 -15.11 16.92
CA PHE A 323 -1.16 -14.14 16.11
C PHE A 323 -2.30 -13.50 16.91
N ILE A 324 -3.05 -14.30 17.65
CA ILE A 324 -4.12 -13.83 18.55
C ILE A 324 -3.57 -12.86 19.59
N ASP A 325 -2.47 -13.21 20.25
CA ASP A 325 -1.82 -12.36 21.27
C ASP A 325 -1.33 -11.04 20.68
N MET A 326 -0.81 -11.05 19.44
CA MET A 326 -0.41 -9.84 18.73
C MET A 326 -1.61 -8.95 18.37
N MET A 327 -2.71 -9.51 17.84
CA MET A 327 -3.94 -8.73 17.60
C MET A 327 -4.48 -8.09 18.88
N GLN A 328 -4.49 -8.83 19.99
CA GLN A 328 -4.94 -8.28 21.28
C GLN A 328 -4.05 -7.11 21.74
N ARG A 329 -2.73 -7.20 21.53
CA ARG A 329 -1.77 -6.14 21.84
C ARG A 329 -1.90 -4.90 20.96
N MET A 330 -2.53 -5.00 19.78
CA MET A 330 -2.84 -3.84 18.94
C MET A 330 -4.05 -3.03 19.45
N ASN A 331 -4.83 -3.60 20.37
CA ASN A 331 -5.91 -2.90 21.08
C ASN A 331 -6.90 -2.18 20.14
N PHE A 332 -7.36 -2.86 19.09
CA PHE A 332 -8.41 -2.34 18.22
C PHE A 332 -9.69 -2.03 19.04
N PRO A 333 -10.44 -0.96 18.69
CA PRO A 333 -11.75 -0.68 19.28
C PRO A 333 -12.71 -1.86 19.08
N LYS A 334 -13.63 -2.04 20.04
CA LYS A 334 -14.62 -3.13 20.04
C LYS A 334 -15.93 -2.77 19.38
#